data_AF-A0A8H7B1R2-F1
#
_entry.id   AF-A0A8H7B1R2-F1
#
_cell.length_a   1.000
_cell.length_b   1.000
_cell.length_c   1.000
_cell.angle_alpha   90.00
_cell.angle_beta   90.00
_cell.angle_gamma   90.00
#
_symmetry.space_group_name_H-M   'P 1'
#
loop_
_entity.id
_entity.type
_entity.pdbx_description
1 polymer ?
#
loop_
_entity_poly.entity_id
_entity_poly.type
_entity_poly.pdbx_seq_one_letter_code
_entity_poly.pdbx_strand_id
1 'polypeptide(L)'
;MASQGKRPADGPLQPTKQNSIPPSAKRRVERKLAEYDEFVENDNEDTYHHDPTKEMPPNLPIYHSEFSKAESACLKIPLDFLAAAEADQDPQLAAQLEKRVGTVIGNYQSKPESVAVVGKTGQGKSRLIDAIMGIDQIAKSGGNGVAGICVPIVYSPRPVNSQLAYRVNVEVIGKRECRTSVRQHNHNIIDGFDDSEGSLSLADDEGPDSITVLKNLFHVYSEFASDDAIFAFLGFKHDASDPPSSAELEKIIDTCISRAEKRRLKIAAKFPIYPDNVNEL
;
A
#
# COMPACT_ATOMS: atom_id res chain seq x y z
N MET A 1 10.90 58.54 -3.24
CA MET A 1 11.95 57.97 -2.36
C MET A 1 11.46 56.61 -1.89
N ALA A 2 11.84 55.55 -2.60
CA ALA A 2 11.43 54.17 -2.29
C ALA A 2 12.69 53.39 -1.89
N SER A 3 12.69 52.92 -0.65
CA SER A 3 13.75 52.12 -0.03
C SER A 3 13.80 50.73 -0.66
N GLN A 4 14.89 50.41 -1.35
CA GLN A 4 15.19 49.05 -1.80
C GLN A 4 15.50 48.15 -0.60
N GLY A 5 14.62 47.17 -0.36
CA GLY A 5 14.87 46.10 0.61
C GLY A 5 15.95 45.15 0.08
N LYS A 6 17.09 45.10 0.78
CA LYS A 6 18.15 44.10 0.59
C LYS A 6 17.56 42.70 0.80
N ARG A 7 17.74 41.81 -0.19
CA ARG A 7 17.57 40.35 0.01
C ARG A 7 18.63 39.86 0.99
N PRO A 8 18.30 39.02 1.99
CA PRO A 8 19.29 38.37 2.81
C PRO A 8 20.07 37.35 1.96
N ALA A 9 21.38 37.29 2.18
CA ALA A 9 22.29 36.39 1.51
C ALA A 9 21.91 34.93 1.77
N ASP A 10 21.90 34.14 0.70
CA ASP A 10 21.76 32.69 0.72
C ASP A 10 22.95 32.10 1.50
N GLY A 11 22.71 31.79 2.77
CA GLY A 11 23.62 30.99 3.57
C GLY A 11 23.69 29.55 3.02
N PRO A 12 24.80 28.84 3.28
CA PRO A 12 24.95 27.45 2.83
C PRO A 12 23.79 26.60 3.35
N LEU A 13 23.21 25.81 2.44
CA LEU A 13 22.18 24.81 2.72
C LEU A 13 22.63 23.97 3.91
N GLN A 14 22.01 24.20 5.07
CA GLN A 14 22.23 23.35 6.23
C GLN A 14 21.82 21.93 5.84
N PRO A 15 22.62 20.90 6.17
CA PRO A 15 22.22 19.52 5.99
C PRO A 15 20.86 19.35 6.68
N THR A 16 19.86 18.93 5.91
CA THR A 16 18.56 18.54 6.42
C THR A 16 18.82 17.65 7.61
N LYS A 17 18.41 18.12 8.80
CA LYS A 17 18.48 17.35 10.04
C LYS A 17 18.01 15.94 9.69
N GLN A 18 18.92 14.97 9.78
CA GLN A 18 18.57 13.56 9.75
C GLN A 18 17.27 13.41 10.53
N ASN A 19 16.27 12.79 9.93
CA ASN A 19 15.00 12.48 10.57
C ASN A 19 15.29 11.64 11.83
N SER A 20 15.65 12.32 12.92
CA SER A 20 15.96 11.70 14.18
C SER A 20 14.65 11.13 14.66
N ILE A 21 14.57 9.80 14.67
CA ILE A 21 13.44 9.07 15.23
C ILE A 21 13.06 9.76 16.54
N PRO A 22 11.81 10.22 16.71
CA PRO A 22 11.40 10.90 17.93
C PRO A 22 11.81 10.07 19.15
N PRO A 23 12.37 10.66 20.22
CA PRO A 23 12.83 9.89 21.38
C PRO A 23 11.76 8.95 21.97
N SER A 24 10.48 9.32 21.82
CA SER A 24 9.33 8.50 22.19
C SER A 24 9.17 7.25 21.31
N ALA A 25 9.39 7.36 20.00
CA ALA A 25 9.37 6.24 19.07
C ALA A 25 10.56 5.30 19.33
N LYS A 26 11.75 5.85 19.57
CA LYS A 26 12.94 5.06 19.93
C LYS A 26 12.70 4.20 21.18
N ARG A 27 12.20 4.81 22.26
CA ARG A 27 11.86 4.09 23.51
C ARG A 27 10.77 3.03 23.32
N ARG A 28 9.81 3.26 22.41
CA ARG A 28 8.78 2.26 22.09
C ARG A 28 9.40 1.06 21.37
N VAL A 29 10.28 1.28 20.40
CA VAL A 29 10.99 0.21 19.70
C VAL A 29 11.86 -0.59 20.66
N GLU A 30 12.64 0.08 21.52
CA GLU A 30 13.46 -0.57 22.54
C GLU A 30 12.62 -1.43 23.51
N ARG A 31 11.46 -0.94 23.94
CA ARG A 31 10.54 -1.72 24.78
C ARG A 31 10.00 -2.95 24.04
N LYS A 32 9.61 -2.79 22.78
CA LYS A 32 9.06 -3.89 21.97
C LYS A 32 10.10 -4.96 21.65
N LEU A 33 11.37 -4.57 21.50
CA LEU A 33 12.49 -5.51 21.39
C LEU A 33 12.65 -6.31 22.68
N ALA A 34 12.65 -5.65 23.85
CA ALA A 34 12.74 -6.36 25.12
C ALA A 34 11.56 -7.32 25.36
N GLU A 35 10.33 -6.93 25.01
CA GLU A 35 9.15 -7.81 25.08
C GLU A 35 9.28 -9.01 24.12
N TYR A 36 9.92 -8.84 22.96
CA TYR A 36 10.18 -9.92 22.01
C TYR A 36 11.25 -10.88 22.53
N ASP A 37 12.34 -10.35 23.11
CA ASP A 37 13.40 -11.17 23.70
C ASP A 37 12.83 -12.03 24.84
N GLU A 38 12.01 -11.45 25.72
CA GLU A 38 11.32 -12.20 26.79
C GLU A 38 10.34 -13.25 26.23
N PHE A 39 9.64 -12.94 25.13
CA PHE A 39 8.78 -13.91 24.47
C PHE A 39 9.58 -15.09 23.90
N VAL A 40 10.68 -14.83 23.20
CA VAL A 40 11.56 -15.86 22.63
C VAL A 40 12.20 -16.72 23.71
N GLU A 41 12.60 -16.14 24.85
CA GLU A 41 13.14 -16.91 25.98
C GLU A 41 12.12 -17.85 26.63
N ASN A 42 10.83 -17.55 26.54
CA ASN A 42 9.74 -18.31 27.15
C ASN A 42 9.03 -19.28 26.18
N ASP A 43 9.28 -19.18 24.87
CA ASP A 43 8.69 -20.05 23.87
C ASP A 43 9.50 -21.36 23.78
N ASN A 44 8.86 -22.49 24.09
CA ASN A 44 9.51 -23.81 24.21
C ASN A 44 9.49 -24.61 22.89
N GLU A 45 9.04 -24.03 21.79
CA GLU A 45 8.96 -24.70 20.50
C GLU A 45 10.19 -24.39 19.61
N ASP A 46 10.63 -25.40 18.84
CA ASP A 46 11.69 -25.33 17.81
C ASP A 46 11.30 -24.43 16.60
N THR A 47 10.61 -23.32 16.84
CA THR A 47 10.34 -22.33 15.79
C THR A 47 11.60 -21.53 15.49
N TYR A 48 11.96 -21.45 14.21
CA TYR A 48 13.07 -20.61 13.76
C TYR A 48 12.77 -19.14 14.09
N HIS A 49 13.59 -18.54 14.96
CA HIS A 49 13.50 -17.12 15.32
C HIS A 49 14.61 -16.32 14.65
N HIS A 50 14.24 -15.19 14.06
CA HIS A 50 15.19 -14.24 13.50
C HIS A 50 15.85 -13.45 14.63
N ASP A 51 17.17 -13.53 14.75
CA ASP A 51 17.96 -12.70 15.68
C ASP A 51 18.76 -11.67 14.89
N PRO A 52 18.32 -10.40 14.82
CA PRO A 52 19.00 -9.37 14.04
C PRO A 52 20.45 -9.11 14.46
N THR A 53 20.84 -9.53 15.67
CA THR A 53 22.20 -9.36 16.19
C THR A 53 23.12 -10.50 15.78
N LYS A 54 22.56 -11.68 15.49
CA LYS A 54 23.31 -12.87 15.04
C LYS A 54 23.22 -13.08 13.53
N GLU A 55 22.20 -12.54 12.88
CA GLU A 55 22.04 -12.61 11.43
C GLU A 55 23.02 -11.66 10.73
N MET A 56 23.66 -12.18 9.67
CA MET A 56 24.55 -11.35 8.86
C MET A 56 23.70 -10.30 8.14
N PRO A 57 24.05 -9.00 8.21
CA PRO A 57 23.31 -7.98 7.49
C PRO A 57 23.30 -8.30 6.00
N PRO A 58 22.26 -7.88 5.26
CA PRO A 58 22.18 -8.12 3.83
C PRO A 58 23.46 -7.62 3.15
N ASN A 59 24.13 -8.47 2.38
CA ASN A 59 25.34 -8.09 1.66
C ASN A 59 24.99 -7.33 0.37
N LEU A 60 24.33 -6.18 0.52
CA LEU A 60 24.03 -5.26 -0.56
C LEU A 60 24.96 -4.04 -0.46
N PRO A 61 25.43 -3.47 -1.59
CA PRO A 61 26.36 -2.34 -1.58
C PRO A 61 25.86 -1.16 -0.74
N ILE A 62 24.55 -0.90 -0.72
CA ILE A 62 23.91 0.19 0.03
C ILE A 62 24.17 0.17 1.54
N TYR A 63 24.46 -1.00 2.10
CA TYR A 63 24.74 -1.17 3.54
C TYR A 63 26.22 -1.04 3.88
N HIS A 64 27.09 -0.89 2.88
CA HIS A 64 28.52 -0.69 3.08
C HIS A 64 28.83 0.77 3.41
N SER A 65 29.75 1.03 4.36
CA SER A 65 30.13 2.41 4.75
C SER A 65 30.66 3.25 3.58
N GLU A 66 31.27 2.59 2.60
CA GLU A 66 31.79 3.24 1.39
C GLU A 66 30.68 3.71 0.45
N PHE A 67 29.47 3.14 0.53
CA PHE A 67 28.36 3.57 -0.31
C PHE A 67 27.97 5.02 -0.04
N SER A 68 27.83 5.42 1.23
CA SER A 68 27.48 6.80 1.58
C SER A 68 28.53 7.81 1.08
N LYS A 69 29.81 7.42 1.09
CA LYS A 69 30.90 8.24 0.53
C LYS A 69 30.81 8.34 -0.99
N ALA A 70 30.60 7.21 -1.66
CA ALA A 70 30.46 7.16 -3.12
C ALA A 70 29.22 7.92 -3.59
N GLU A 71 28.09 7.75 -2.91
CA GLU A 71 26.84 8.48 -3.15
C GLU A 71 27.06 10.00 -3.02
N SER A 72 27.68 10.44 -1.92
CA SER A 72 27.98 11.86 -1.71
C SER A 72 28.90 12.43 -2.79
N ALA A 73 29.93 11.67 -3.19
CA ALA A 73 30.83 12.07 -4.26
C ALA A 73 30.10 12.18 -5.61
N CYS A 74 29.27 11.19 -5.94
CA CYS A 74 28.47 11.18 -7.17
C CYS A 74 27.46 12.34 -7.23
N LEU A 75 26.81 12.66 -6.11
CA LEU A 75 25.87 13.79 -6.02
C LEU A 75 26.56 15.15 -6.13
N LYS A 76 27.86 15.22 -5.80
CA LYS A 76 28.65 16.45 -5.90
C LYS A 76 29.06 16.78 -7.33
N ILE A 77 29.35 15.78 -8.16
CA ILE A 77 29.76 15.95 -9.56
C ILE A 77 28.85 16.93 -10.35
N PRO A 78 27.51 16.76 -10.40
CA PRO A 78 26.65 17.68 -11.13
C PRO A 78 26.63 19.10 -10.53
N LEU A 79 26.80 19.24 -9.22
CA LEU A 79 26.92 20.54 -8.55
C LEU A 79 28.24 21.24 -8.89
N ASP A 80 29.34 20.48 -8.97
CA ASP A 80 30.65 21.01 -9.35
C ASP A 80 30.65 21.51 -10.80
N PHE A 81 29.93 20.84 -11.73
CA PHE A 81 29.73 21.34 -13.09
C PHE A 81 28.94 22.64 -13.14
N LEU A 82 27.90 22.78 -12.31
CA LEU A 82 27.12 24.02 -12.22
C LEU A 82 27.99 25.17 -11.70
N ALA A 83 28.74 24.94 -10.63
CA ALA A 83 29.65 25.93 -10.05
C ALA A 83 30.75 26.37 -11.03
N ALA A 84 31.29 25.43 -11.83
CA ALA A 84 32.26 25.75 -12.88
C ALA A 84 31.65 26.63 -13.99
N ALA A 85 30.43 26.32 -14.44
CA ALA A 85 29.75 27.11 -15.46
C ALA A 85 29.36 28.51 -14.97
N GLU A 86 28.97 28.65 -13.70
CA GLU A 86 28.76 29.95 -13.07
C GLU A 86 30.05 30.78 -12.99
N ALA A 87 31.19 30.12 -12.72
CA ALA A 87 32.49 30.78 -12.67
C ALA A 87 32.98 31.26 -14.06
N ASP A 88 32.61 30.55 -15.13
CA ASP A 88 32.94 30.92 -16.53
C ASP A 88 32.13 32.12 -17.06
N GLN A 89 31.20 32.66 -16.26
CA GLN A 89 30.34 33.81 -16.60
C GLN A 89 29.52 33.63 -17.89
N ASP A 90 29.20 32.39 -18.26
CA ASP A 90 28.23 32.09 -19.33
C ASP A 90 26.84 31.86 -18.72
N PRO A 91 25.96 32.89 -18.69
CA PRO A 91 24.65 32.79 -18.07
C PRO A 91 23.72 31.81 -18.81
N GLN A 92 23.94 31.60 -20.11
CA GLN A 92 23.10 30.70 -20.90
C GLN A 92 23.46 29.24 -20.60
N LEU A 93 24.75 28.93 -20.49
CA LEU A 93 25.24 27.62 -20.08
C LEU A 93 24.84 27.31 -18.63
N ALA A 94 25.03 28.26 -17.70
CA ALA A 94 24.66 28.10 -16.31
C ALA A 94 23.15 27.81 -16.14
N ALA A 95 22.28 28.59 -16.80
CA ALA A 95 20.83 28.39 -16.74
C ALA A 95 20.38 27.03 -17.33
N GLN A 96 21.03 26.57 -18.41
CA GLN A 96 20.74 25.25 -18.98
C GLN A 96 21.21 24.11 -18.08
N LEU A 97 22.38 24.27 -17.46
CA LEU A 97 22.93 23.29 -16.51
C LEU A 97 22.12 23.23 -15.23
N GLU A 98 21.71 24.36 -14.66
CA GLU A 98 20.91 24.42 -13.44
C GLU A 98 19.64 23.54 -13.56
N LYS A 99 18.91 23.70 -14.67
CA LYS A 99 17.71 22.88 -14.95
C LYS A 99 18.04 21.38 -15.05
N ARG A 100 19.16 21.03 -15.72
CA ARG A 100 19.58 19.63 -15.90
C ARG A 100 20.08 19.01 -14.60
N VAL A 101 20.86 19.74 -13.82
CA VAL A 101 21.35 19.35 -12.50
C VAL A 101 20.19 19.15 -11.54
N GLY A 102 19.24 20.09 -11.50
CA GLY A 102 18.01 19.93 -10.71
C GLY A 102 17.20 18.70 -11.12
N THR A 103 17.13 18.40 -12.42
CA THR A 103 16.48 17.17 -12.92
C THR A 103 17.22 15.91 -12.49
N VAL A 104 18.55 15.87 -12.61
CA VAL A 104 19.36 14.69 -12.23
C VAL A 104 19.28 14.42 -10.73
N ILE A 105 19.48 15.45 -9.90
CA ILE A 105 19.37 15.33 -8.44
C ILE A 105 17.94 14.95 -8.06
N GLY A 106 16.94 15.60 -8.67
CA GLY A 106 15.53 15.28 -8.48
C GLY A 106 15.21 13.83 -8.85
N ASN A 107 15.72 13.30 -9.95
CA ASN A 107 15.50 11.91 -10.37
C ASN A 107 16.15 10.90 -9.42
N TYR A 108 17.35 11.22 -8.90
CA TYR A 108 18.01 10.36 -7.91
C TYR A 108 17.23 10.31 -6.60
N GLN A 109 16.83 11.48 -6.09
CA GLN A 109 16.11 11.61 -4.83
C GLN A 109 14.64 11.20 -4.91
N SER A 110 14.04 11.19 -6.11
CA SER A 110 12.61 10.94 -6.29
C SER A 110 12.23 9.47 -6.36
N LYS A 111 13.18 8.53 -6.42
CA LYS A 111 12.85 7.10 -6.36
C LYS A 111 12.52 6.74 -4.91
N PRO A 112 11.24 6.58 -4.55
CA PRO A 112 10.89 6.16 -3.21
C PRO A 112 11.21 4.67 -3.11
N GLU A 113 12.05 4.29 -2.15
CA GLU A 113 12.14 2.89 -1.76
C GLU A 113 10.77 2.48 -1.20
N SER A 114 10.09 1.62 -1.93
CA SER A 114 8.77 1.12 -1.56
C SER A 114 8.94 -0.25 -0.92
N VAL A 115 8.48 -0.39 0.32
CA VAL A 115 8.47 -1.67 1.05
C VAL A 115 7.05 -2.19 1.09
N ALA A 116 6.84 -3.40 0.58
CA ALA A 116 5.57 -4.10 0.65
C ALA A 116 5.59 -5.12 1.80
N VAL A 117 4.58 -5.07 2.67
CA VAL A 117 4.39 -6.06 3.73
C VAL A 117 3.23 -6.97 3.33
N VAL A 118 3.55 -8.21 2.97
CA VAL A 118 2.59 -9.23 2.52
C VAL A 118 2.54 -10.40 3.50
N GLY A 119 1.44 -11.14 3.53
CA GLY A 119 1.25 -12.26 4.45
C GLY A 119 -0.22 -12.59 4.67
N LYS A 120 -0.50 -13.74 5.28
CA LYS A 120 -1.87 -14.21 5.54
C LYS A 120 -2.58 -13.32 6.56
N THR A 121 -3.92 -13.35 6.55
CA THR A 121 -4.74 -12.69 7.59
C THR A 121 -4.35 -13.21 8.98
N GLY A 122 -4.36 -12.33 9.99
CA GLY A 122 -4.02 -12.70 11.37
C GLY A 122 -2.52 -12.68 11.72
N GLN A 123 -1.61 -12.66 10.73
CA GLN A 123 -0.15 -12.67 10.96
C GLN A 123 0.45 -11.33 11.44
N GLY A 124 -0.36 -10.42 11.99
CA GLY A 124 0.18 -9.22 12.63
C GLY A 124 0.75 -8.12 11.72
N LYS A 125 0.52 -8.14 10.39
CA LYS A 125 1.01 -7.11 9.44
C LYS A 125 0.76 -5.67 9.90
N SER A 126 -0.47 -5.36 10.34
CA SER A 126 -0.81 -4.02 10.85
C SER A 126 -0.03 -3.66 12.11
N ARG A 127 0.19 -4.63 13.02
CA ARG A 127 0.98 -4.41 14.23
C ARG A 127 2.45 -4.16 13.92
N LEU A 128 3.00 -4.86 12.92
CA LEU A 128 4.35 -4.61 12.44
C LEU A 128 4.49 -3.18 11.89
N ILE A 129 3.52 -2.72 11.09
CA ILE A 129 3.51 -1.35 10.57
C ILE A 129 3.43 -0.32 11.71
N ASP A 130 2.53 -0.51 12.69
CA ASP A 130 2.45 0.36 13.87
C ASP A 130 3.78 0.43 14.63
N ALA A 131 4.44 -0.72 14.81
CA ALA A 131 5.72 -0.82 15.51
C ALA A 131 6.84 -0.09 14.76
N ILE A 132 6.94 -0.29 13.43
CA ILE A 132 7.93 0.38 12.57
C ILE A 132 7.71 1.90 12.56
N MET A 133 6.45 2.33 12.45
CA MET A 133 6.10 3.75 12.40
C MET A 133 6.17 4.42 13.80
N GLY A 134 6.18 3.64 14.88
CA GLY A 134 6.14 4.13 16.26
C GLY A 134 4.82 4.82 16.65
N ILE A 135 3.78 4.66 15.82
CA ILE A 135 2.46 5.27 15.98
C ILE A 135 1.46 4.13 16.18
N ASP A 136 0.90 4.05 17.39
CA ASP A 136 -0.09 3.04 17.71
C ASP A 136 -1.37 3.26 16.88
N GLN A 137 -1.92 2.18 16.33
CA GLN A 137 -3.18 2.16 15.57
C GLN A 137 -3.17 2.98 14.28
N ILE A 138 -2.00 3.21 13.65
CA ILE A 138 -1.94 3.84 12.34
C ILE A 138 -2.43 2.87 11.25
N ALA A 139 -2.02 1.62 11.34
CA ALA A 139 -2.57 0.53 10.56
C ALA A 139 -3.81 0.01 11.27
N LYS A 140 -4.97 0.52 10.84
CA LYS A 140 -6.28 0.16 11.39
C LYS A 140 -6.39 -1.36 11.62
N SER A 141 -6.49 -1.79 12.87
CA SER A 141 -6.76 -3.18 13.20
C SER A 141 -8.25 -3.46 13.04
N GLY A 142 -8.60 -4.53 12.31
CA GLY A 142 -9.95 -5.06 12.38
C GLY A 142 -10.26 -5.49 13.82
N GLY A 143 -11.44 -5.15 14.32
CA GLY A 143 -11.92 -5.73 15.57
C GLY A 143 -12.19 -7.23 15.41
N ASN A 144 -11.94 -8.00 16.47
CA ASN A 144 -12.39 -9.40 16.63
C ASN A 144 -11.87 -10.41 15.59
N GLY A 145 -10.58 -10.37 15.23
CA GLY A 145 -9.96 -11.43 14.41
C GLY A 145 -10.39 -11.47 12.94
N VAL A 146 -11.25 -10.55 12.50
CA VAL A 146 -11.66 -10.40 11.09
C VAL A 146 -10.59 -9.61 10.34
N ALA A 147 -10.33 -9.96 9.07
CA ALA A 147 -9.49 -9.17 8.17
C ALA A 147 -9.98 -7.71 8.12
N GLY A 148 -9.30 -6.82 8.86
CA GLY A 148 -9.74 -5.44 9.01
C GLY A 148 -9.49 -4.57 7.78
N ILE A 149 -8.63 -5.03 6.88
CA ILE A 149 -8.15 -4.28 5.71
C ILE A 149 -8.12 -5.25 4.52
N CYS A 150 -9.10 -5.15 3.63
CA CYS A 150 -9.14 -5.86 2.33
C CYS A 150 -8.68 -4.96 1.17
N VAL A 151 -7.98 -3.86 1.48
CA VAL A 151 -7.48 -2.91 0.48
C VAL A 151 -6.00 -2.64 0.73
N PRO A 152 -5.17 -2.53 -0.32
CA PRO A 152 -3.80 -2.06 -0.14
C PRO A 152 -3.80 -0.68 0.54
N ILE A 153 -2.98 -0.52 1.58
CA ILE A 153 -2.75 0.79 2.21
C ILE A 153 -1.32 1.22 1.88
N VAL A 154 -1.21 2.39 1.27
CA VAL A 154 0.08 3.01 0.96
C VAL A 154 0.32 4.12 1.97
N TYR A 155 1.39 3.97 2.76
CA TYR A 155 1.89 5.02 3.64
C TYR A 155 2.96 5.81 2.87
N SER A 156 2.81 7.12 2.79
CA SER A 156 3.77 8.00 2.13
C SER A 156 4.18 9.15 3.04
N PRO A 157 5.39 9.70 2.85
CA PRO A 157 5.81 10.89 3.58
C PRO A 157 4.83 12.04 3.37
N ARG A 158 4.59 12.80 4.45
CA ARG A 158 3.72 13.97 4.38
C ARG A 158 4.30 15.01 3.41
N PRO A 159 3.50 15.62 2.52
CA PRO A 159 3.95 16.76 1.73
C PRO A 159 4.44 17.90 2.63
N VAL A 160 5.55 18.55 2.26
CA VAL A 160 6.21 19.61 3.05
C VAL A 160 5.23 20.75 3.42
N ASN A 161 4.25 21.01 2.56
CA ASN A 161 3.29 22.11 2.71
C ASN A 161 2.00 21.72 3.46
N SER A 162 1.88 20.48 3.95
CA SER A 162 0.65 20.04 4.62
C SER A 162 0.61 20.54 6.07
N GLN A 163 -0.49 21.21 6.42
CA GLN A 163 -0.76 21.65 7.80
C GLN A 163 -1.31 20.53 8.69
N LEU A 164 -1.81 19.44 8.09
CA LEU A 164 -2.37 18.30 8.83
C LEU A 164 -1.25 17.35 9.28
N ALA A 165 -1.47 16.66 10.40
CA ALA A 165 -0.57 15.59 10.84
C ALA A 165 -0.63 14.37 9.89
N TYR A 166 -1.83 14.06 9.40
CA TYR A 166 -2.10 12.95 8.50
C TYR A 166 -3.08 13.39 7.41
N ARG A 167 -2.90 12.86 6.19
CA ARG A 167 -3.86 12.98 5.08
C ARG A 167 -4.16 11.58 4.58
N VAL A 168 -5.45 11.26 4.43
CA VAL A 168 -5.90 9.99 3.86
C VAL A 168 -6.50 10.28 2.50
N ASN A 169 -5.93 9.64 1.47
CA ASN A 169 -6.51 9.62 0.14
C ASN A 169 -7.15 8.24 -0.06
N VAL A 170 -8.44 8.22 -0.40
CA VAL A 170 -9.17 6.98 -0.69
C VAL A 170 -9.39 6.94 -2.19
N GLU A 171 -8.77 5.97 -2.85
CA GLU A 171 -9.05 5.68 -4.25
C GLU A 171 -10.16 4.65 -4.31
N VAL A 172 -11.25 4.98 -5.00
CA VAL A 172 -12.37 4.06 -5.24
C VAL A 172 -12.17 3.45 -6.61
N ILE A 173 -12.22 2.13 -6.69
CA ILE A 173 -12.09 1.39 -7.96
C ILE A 173 -13.03 1.97 -9.04
N GLY A 174 -12.55 1.97 -10.28
CA GLY A 174 -13.34 2.42 -11.40
C GLY A 174 -14.52 1.49 -11.72
N LYS A 175 -15.40 1.96 -12.60
CA LYS A 175 -16.60 1.21 -13.01
C LYS A 175 -16.22 -0.12 -13.67
N ARG A 176 -15.17 -0.11 -14.50
CA ARG A 176 -14.70 -1.28 -15.23
C ARG A 176 -14.11 -2.33 -14.27
N GLU A 177 -13.25 -1.90 -13.38
CA GLU A 177 -12.57 -2.76 -12.40
C GLU A 177 -13.59 -3.40 -11.45
N CYS A 178 -14.60 -2.62 -11.04
CA CYS A 178 -15.71 -3.14 -10.23
C CYS A 178 -16.48 -4.25 -10.97
N ARG A 179 -16.78 -4.07 -12.26
CA ARG A 179 -17.45 -5.09 -13.09
C ARG A 179 -16.61 -6.35 -13.21
N THR A 180 -15.33 -6.19 -13.57
CA THR A 180 -14.41 -7.31 -13.77
C THR A 180 -14.23 -8.10 -12.48
N SER A 181 -14.01 -7.43 -11.34
CA SER A 181 -13.83 -8.09 -10.04
C SER A 181 -15.07 -8.86 -9.60
N VAL A 182 -16.28 -8.26 -9.70
CA VAL A 182 -17.52 -8.96 -9.34
C VAL A 182 -17.74 -10.17 -10.24
N ARG A 183 -17.52 -10.03 -11.55
CA ARG A 183 -17.65 -11.14 -12.50
C ARG A 183 -16.66 -12.26 -12.19
N GLN A 184 -15.40 -11.93 -11.92
CA GLN A 184 -14.37 -12.92 -11.54
C GLN A 184 -14.77 -13.69 -10.28
N HIS A 185 -15.20 -13.01 -9.21
CA HIS A 185 -15.61 -13.69 -7.99
C HIS A 185 -16.84 -14.58 -8.19
N ASN A 186 -17.76 -14.24 -9.10
CA ASN A 186 -18.86 -15.15 -9.42
C ASN A 186 -18.34 -16.37 -10.20
N HIS A 187 -17.47 -16.19 -11.21
CA HIS A 187 -16.87 -17.31 -11.94
C HIS A 187 -16.07 -18.23 -11.03
N ASN A 188 -15.22 -17.72 -10.14
CA ASN A 188 -14.48 -18.54 -9.19
C ASN A 188 -15.38 -19.43 -8.32
N ILE A 189 -16.58 -18.96 -7.98
CA ILE A 189 -17.56 -19.76 -7.23
C ILE A 189 -18.18 -20.82 -8.14
N ILE A 190 -18.49 -20.49 -9.39
CA ILE A 190 -19.11 -21.40 -10.36
C ILE A 190 -18.13 -22.50 -10.77
N ASP A 191 -16.91 -22.12 -11.13
CA ASP A 191 -15.85 -23.03 -11.57
C ASP A 191 -15.47 -24.00 -10.44
N GLY A 192 -15.46 -23.53 -9.18
CA GLY A 192 -15.24 -24.38 -8.01
C GLY A 192 -16.32 -25.45 -7.77
N PHE A 193 -17.48 -25.38 -8.44
CA PHE A 193 -18.53 -26.43 -8.38
C PHE A 193 -18.36 -27.52 -9.44
N ASP A 194 -17.84 -27.17 -10.61
CA ASP A 194 -17.69 -28.11 -11.73
C ASP A 194 -16.57 -29.14 -11.47
N ASP A 195 -15.63 -28.86 -10.57
CA ASP A 195 -14.53 -29.76 -10.17
C ASP A 195 -14.94 -30.89 -9.19
N SER A 196 -16.24 -31.12 -9.01
CA SER A 196 -16.77 -32.18 -8.13
C SER A 196 -16.51 -33.62 -8.61
N GLU A 197 -15.88 -33.82 -9.78
CA GLU A 197 -15.28 -35.11 -10.18
C GLU A 197 -13.76 -35.19 -9.87
N GLY A 198 -13.42 -35.18 -8.57
CA GLY A 198 -12.38 -36.07 -8.05
C GLY A 198 -10.90 -35.69 -8.21
N SER A 199 -10.54 -34.42 -8.39
CA SER A 199 -9.14 -33.99 -8.26
C SER A 199 -9.02 -32.73 -7.41
N LEU A 200 -8.85 -32.92 -6.09
CA LEU A 200 -8.40 -31.90 -5.15
C LEU A 200 -6.99 -31.41 -5.51
N SER A 201 -6.90 -30.54 -6.52
CA SER A 201 -5.76 -29.66 -6.72
C SER A 201 -5.87 -28.53 -5.71
N LEU A 202 -5.14 -28.64 -4.59
CA LEU A 202 -5.03 -27.61 -3.54
C LEU A 202 -4.41 -26.27 -4.01
N ALA A 203 -4.22 -26.06 -5.31
CA ALA A 203 -3.47 -24.93 -5.83
C ALA A 203 -4.33 -23.69 -6.10
N ASP A 204 -5.60 -23.80 -6.53
CA ASP A 204 -6.34 -22.67 -7.10
C ASP A 204 -7.85 -22.63 -6.74
N ASP A 205 -8.28 -23.17 -5.59
CA ASP A 205 -9.69 -23.02 -5.15
C ASP A 205 -9.94 -21.61 -4.58
N GLU A 206 -10.10 -20.64 -5.48
CA GLU A 206 -10.48 -19.26 -5.15
C GLU A 206 -11.98 -19.12 -4.80
N GLY A 207 -12.75 -20.21 -4.83
CA GLY A 207 -14.19 -20.23 -4.58
C GLY A 207 -14.57 -19.76 -3.17
N PRO A 208 -14.06 -20.39 -2.08
CA PRO A 208 -14.34 -20.02 -0.70
C PRO A 208 -13.98 -18.56 -0.36
N ASP A 209 -12.86 -18.07 -0.88
CA ASP A 209 -12.44 -16.68 -0.70
C ASP A 209 -13.39 -15.73 -1.45
N SER A 210 -13.81 -16.10 -2.66
CA SER A 210 -14.79 -15.34 -3.44
C SER A 210 -16.16 -15.27 -2.77
N ILE A 211 -16.63 -16.37 -2.15
CA ILE A 211 -17.85 -16.37 -1.31
C ILE A 211 -17.70 -15.35 -0.18
N THR A 212 -16.58 -15.37 0.53
CA THR A 212 -16.30 -14.43 1.62
C THR A 212 -16.31 -12.98 1.15
N VAL A 213 -15.73 -12.69 -0.02
CA VAL A 213 -15.75 -11.36 -0.62
C VAL A 213 -17.18 -10.93 -0.95
N LEU A 214 -17.97 -11.77 -1.61
CA LEU A 214 -19.34 -11.44 -1.98
C LEU A 214 -20.25 -11.25 -0.76
N LYS A 215 -20.11 -12.07 0.29
CA LYS A 215 -20.81 -11.89 1.59
C LYS A 215 -20.52 -10.51 2.17
N ASN A 216 -19.25 -10.11 2.23
CA ASN A 216 -18.88 -8.80 2.77
C ASN A 216 -19.38 -7.64 1.90
N LEU A 217 -19.28 -7.77 0.57
CA LEU A 217 -19.71 -6.76 -0.39
C LEU A 217 -21.24 -6.57 -0.39
N PHE A 218 -21.98 -7.65 -0.18
CA PHE A 218 -23.44 -7.70 -0.28
C PHE A 218 -24.14 -8.07 1.03
N HIS A 219 -23.50 -7.90 2.20
CA HIS A 219 -24.03 -8.28 3.52
C HIS A 219 -25.41 -7.69 3.88
N VAL A 220 -25.87 -6.65 3.16
CA VAL A 220 -27.19 -6.04 3.34
C VAL A 220 -28.31 -6.79 2.61
N TYR A 221 -27.96 -7.77 1.77
CA TYR A 221 -28.86 -8.58 0.98
C TYR A 221 -28.94 -9.98 1.61
N SER A 222 -30.16 -10.46 1.85
CA SER A 222 -30.39 -11.78 2.46
C SER A 222 -29.79 -12.93 1.65
N GLU A 223 -29.70 -12.76 0.33
CA GLU A 223 -29.10 -13.70 -0.61
C GLU A 223 -27.59 -13.92 -0.35
N PHE A 224 -26.95 -13.05 0.44
CA PHE A 224 -25.53 -13.11 0.79
C PHE A 224 -25.30 -13.29 2.29
N ALA A 225 -26.33 -13.73 3.04
CA ALA A 225 -26.24 -13.92 4.49
C ALA A 225 -25.46 -15.20 4.87
N SER A 226 -25.47 -16.21 4.01
CA SER A 226 -24.84 -17.51 4.22
C SER A 226 -24.38 -18.09 2.89
N ASP A 227 -23.55 -19.14 2.94
CA ASP A 227 -23.00 -19.79 1.76
C ASP A 227 -24.14 -20.49 0.98
N ASP A 228 -25.05 -21.18 1.68
CA ASP A 228 -26.28 -21.77 1.12
C ASP A 228 -27.17 -20.73 0.42
N ALA A 229 -27.31 -19.53 1.00
CA ALA A 229 -28.11 -18.47 0.39
C ALA A 229 -27.48 -17.97 -0.93
N ILE A 230 -26.15 -17.93 -1.00
CA ILE A 230 -25.41 -17.55 -2.20
C ILE A 230 -25.59 -18.63 -3.27
N PHE A 231 -25.47 -19.91 -2.90
CA PHE A 231 -25.69 -21.01 -3.84
C PHE A 231 -27.11 -21.01 -4.40
N ALA A 232 -28.11 -20.85 -3.53
CA ALA A 232 -29.50 -20.73 -3.95
C ALA A 232 -29.73 -19.52 -4.88
N PHE A 233 -29.06 -18.39 -4.60
CA PHE A 233 -29.13 -17.18 -5.43
C PHE A 233 -28.47 -17.35 -6.80
N LEU A 234 -27.33 -18.05 -6.86
CA LEU A 234 -26.64 -18.40 -8.09
C LEU A 234 -27.40 -19.46 -8.91
N GLY A 235 -28.44 -20.08 -8.34
CA GLY A 235 -29.26 -21.09 -9.01
C GLY A 235 -28.78 -22.52 -8.82
N PHE A 236 -27.76 -22.74 -7.99
CA PHE A 236 -27.35 -24.08 -7.57
C PHE A 236 -28.37 -24.61 -6.59
N LYS A 237 -29.06 -25.70 -6.96
CA LYS A 237 -29.92 -26.45 -6.04
C LYS A 237 -29.12 -27.64 -5.55
N HIS A 238 -29.15 -27.89 -4.24
CA HIS A 238 -28.46 -29.01 -3.57
C HIS A 238 -28.78 -30.40 -4.17
N ASP A 239 -29.83 -30.53 -4.99
CA ASP A 239 -30.28 -31.80 -5.61
C ASP A 239 -30.56 -31.72 -7.13
N ALA A 240 -30.25 -30.61 -7.81
CA ALA A 240 -30.53 -30.51 -9.25
C ALA A 240 -29.33 -30.96 -10.06
N SER A 241 -29.55 -31.92 -10.98
CA SER A 241 -28.58 -32.38 -11.97
C SER A 241 -28.19 -31.32 -13.00
N ASP A 242 -28.95 -30.23 -13.08
CA ASP A 242 -28.85 -29.28 -14.17
C ASP A 242 -28.42 -27.91 -13.60
N PRO A 243 -27.21 -27.44 -13.93
CA PRO A 243 -26.77 -26.09 -13.58
C PRO A 243 -27.66 -25.04 -14.26
N PRO A 244 -27.71 -23.80 -13.73
CA PRO A 244 -28.41 -22.70 -14.38
C PRO A 244 -27.89 -22.51 -15.81
N SER A 245 -28.78 -22.13 -16.73
CA SER A 245 -28.33 -21.84 -18.09
C SER A 245 -27.36 -20.66 -18.10
N SER A 246 -26.43 -20.64 -19.05
CA SER A 246 -25.45 -19.54 -19.19
C SER A 246 -26.12 -18.15 -19.24
N ALA A 247 -27.30 -18.03 -19.85
CA ALA A 247 -28.05 -16.79 -19.89
C ALA A 247 -28.65 -16.37 -18.53
N GLU A 248 -29.08 -17.32 -17.72
CA GLU A 248 -29.55 -17.05 -16.35
C GLU A 248 -28.39 -16.64 -15.44
N LEU A 249 -27.24 -17.30 -15.59
CA LEU A 249 -26.03 -16.99 -14.85
C LEU A 249 -25.51 -15.58 -15.15
N GLU A 250 -25.44 -15.20 -16.43
CA GLU A 250 -25.06 -13.85 -16.83
C GLU A 250 -26.01 -12.79 -16.25
N LYS A 251 -27.32 -13.06 -16.21
CA LYS A 251 -28.30 -12.15 -15.62
C LYS A 251 -28.09 -11.99 -14.10
N ILE A 252 -27.70 -13.07 -13.41
CA ILE A 252 -27.36 -13.02 -11.99
C ILE A 252 -26.09 -12.20 -11.77
N ILE A 253 -25.04 -12.43 -12.56
CA ILE A 253 -23.79 -11.66 -12.52
C ILE A 253 -24.05 -10.18 -12.78
N ASP A 254 -24.86 -9.84 -13.79
CA ASP A 254 -25.23 -8.45 -14.09
C ASP A 254 -26.01 -7.80 -12.94
N THR A 255 -26.82 -8.58 -12.22
CA THR A 255 -27.50 -8.12 -11.01
C THR A 255 -26.50 -7.79 -9.90
N CYS A 256 -25.52 -8.66 -9.66
CA CYS A 256 -24.41 -8.41 -8.72
C CYS A 256 -23.64 -7.15 -9.11
N ILE A 257 -23.28 -7.00 -10.38
CA ILE A 257 -22.58 -5.82 -10.93
C ILE A 257 -23.38 -4.55 -10.67
N SER A 258 -24.68 -4.54 -10.98
CA SER A 258 -25.56 -3.38 -10.78
C SER A 258 -25.64 -2.99 -9.29
N ARG A 259 -25.75 -3.99 -8.39
CA ARG A 259 -25.72 -3.76 -6.93
C ARG A 259 -24.38 -3.17 -6.47
N ALA A 260 -23.27 -3.69 -6.99
CA ALA A 260 -21.92 -3.21 -6.66
C ALA A 260 -21.69 -1.77 -7.16
N GLU A 261 -22.09 -1.45 -8.39
CA GLU A 261 -22.01 -0.10 -8.95
C GLU A 261 -22.82 0.91 -8.12
N LYS A 262 -24.04 0.54 -7.72
CA LYS A 262 -24.88 1.38 -6.85
C LYS A 262 -24.19 1.65 -5.51
N ARG A 263 -23.54 0.66 -4.93
CA ARG A 263 -22.78 0.81 -3.68
C ARG A 263 -21.54 1.70 -3.87
N ARG A 264 -20.80 1.52 -4.97
CA ARG A 264 -19.65 2.34 -5.35
C ARG A 264 -20.01 3.83 -5.43
N LEU A 265 -21.11 4.16 -6.12
CA LEU A 265 -21.60 5.54 -6.23
C LEU A 265 -22.01 6.13 -4.88
N LYS A 266 -22.63 5.33 -3.99
CA LYS A 266 -22.96 5.78 -2.63
C LYS A 266 -21.72 6.09 -1.79
N ILE A 267 -20.64 5.32 -1.95
CA ILE A 267 -19.38 5.56 -1.24
C ILE A 267 -18.74 6.85 -1.77
N ALA A 268 -18.64 7.00 -3.10
CA ALA A 268 -18.11 8.20 -3.73
C ALA A 268 -18.88 9.47 -3.33
N ALA A 269 -20.20 9.38 -3.16
CA ALA A 269 -21.02 10.50 -2.70
C ALA A 269 -20.81 10.87 -1.22
N LYS A 270 -20.47 9.89 -0.37
CA LYS A 270 -20.23 10.11 1.07
C LYS A 270 -18.84 10.67 1.38
N PHE A 271 -17.87 10.32 0.55
CA PHE A 271 -16.50 10.80 0.65
C PHE A 271 -16.22 11.56 -0.64
N PRO A 272 -16.55 12.87 -0.72
CA PRO A 272 -16.13 13.68 -1.85
C PRO A 272 -14.60 13.66 -1.87
N ILE A 273 -14.04 12.78 -2.69
CA ILE A 273 -12.62 12.74 -3.00
C ILE A 273 -12.39 14.05 -3.71
N TYR A 274 -11.76 15.03 -3.04
CA TYR A 274 -11.27 16.22 -3.71
C TYR A 274 -10.17 15.75 -4.66
N PRO A 275 -10.41 15.78 -5.98
CA PRO A 275 -9.39 15.37 -6.92
C PRO A 275 -8.43 16.54 -7.04
N ASP A 276 -7.36 16.55 -6.24
CA ASP A 276 -6.26 17.48 -6.48
C ASP A 276 -5.54 17.17 -7.81
N ASN A 277 -5.85 16.04 -8.47
CA ASN A 277 -5.48 15.73 -9.84
C ASN A 277 -6.39 14.62 -10.40
N VAL A 278 -7.50 15.00 -11.04
CA VAL A 278 -8.17 14.15 -12.04
C VAL A 278 -8.03 14.90 -13.36
N ASN A 279 -6.84 14.81 -13.94
CA ASN A 279 -6.75 14.86 -15.38
C ASN A 279 -7.03 13.43 -15.84
N GLU A 280 -8.06 13.29 -16.70
CA GLU A 280 -8.57 12.06 -17.32
C GLU A 280 -9.72 11.36 -16.56
N LEU A 281 -10.94 11.73 -16.96
CA LEU A 281 -12.11 10.84 -17.08
C LEU A 281 -12.60 10.91 -18.52
#